data_AF-A0A9P7S1V6-F1
#
_entry.id   AF-A0A9P7S1V6-F1
#
_cell.length_a   1.000
_cell.length_b   1.000
_cell.length_c   1.000
_cell.angle_alpha   90.00
_cell.angle_beta   90.00
_cell.angle_gamma   90.00
#
_symmetry.space_group_name_H-M   'P 1'
#
loop_
_entity.id
_entity.type
_entity.pdbx_description
1 polymer ?
#
loop_
_entity_poly.entity_id
_entity_poly.type
_entity_poly.pdbx_seq_one_letter_code
_entity_poly.pdbx_strand_id
1 'polypeptide(L)'
;MLGVRVTKLLSTEDRLFTVHEVSSTLTIQKFPKLGFNATAPLIANVSIIPKDLRWVRNGLEQKKRNIASDPSSLGPRGDSTAIFEYVRKGTQREGLRLVRQVFTGLNQIRGMIMMIGLEENGSESYLIAAGVAGSAGTIVLERVDGGADLKVVARNTEIPTRTAFLWLQQVTY
;
A
#
# COMPACT_ATOMS: atom_id res chain seq x y z
N MET A 1 -22.90 -6.01 9.14
CA MET A 1 -22.66 -5.97 7.68
C MET A 1 -21.17 -5.69 7.47
N LEU A 2 -20.38 -6.69 7.07
CA LEU A 2 -18.94 -6.53 6.84
C LEU A 2 -18.72 -5.81 5.51
N GLY A 3 -18.59 -4.48 5.56
CA GLY A 3 -18.21 -3.68 4.41
C GLY A 3 -16.75 -3.94 4.04
N VAL A 4 -16.48 -4.20 2.77
CA VAL A 4 -15.12 -4.22 2.23
C VAL A 4 -14.59 -2.79 2.26
N ARG A 5 -13.63 -2.50 3.15
CA ARG A 5 -12.96 -1.21 3.19
C ARG A 5 -11.85 -1.19 2.14
N VAL A 6 -12.03 -0.38 1.10
CA VAL A 6 -11.01 -0.08 0.11
C VAL A 6 -10.19 1.10 0.62
N THR A 7 -8.87 0.93 0.73
CA THR A 7 -7.98 2.00 1.21
C THR A 7 -7.31 2.74 0.06
N LYS A 8 -7.10 2.05 -1.08
CA LYS A 8 -6.43 2.64 -2.22
C LYS A 8 -6.90 2.02 -3.53
N LEU A 9 -7.07 2.88 -4.52
CA LEU A 9 -7.38 2.54 -5.90
C LEU A 9 -6.28 3.08 -6.81
N LEU A 10 -5.92 2.28 -7.80
CA LEU A 10 -5.09 2.70 -8.93
C LEU A 10 -5.75 2.18 -10.19
N SER A 11 -5.77 2.99 -11.24
CA SER A 11 -6.27 2.60 -12.56
C SER A 11 -5.22 2.87 -13.61
N THR A 12 -5.05 1.91 -14.52
CA THR A 12 -4.28 2.11 -15.74
C THR A 12 -5.01 1.45 -16.90
N GLU A 13 -5.24 2.22 -17.96
CA GLU A 13 -6.05 1.81 -19.12
C GLU A 13 -7.40 1.21 -18.69
N ASP A 14 -7.62 -0.09 -18.95
CA ASP A 14 -8.87 -0.81 -18.68
C ASP A 14 -8.79 -1.68 -17.40
N ARG A 15 -7.79 -1.47 -16.53
CA ARG A 15 -7.55 -2.23 -15.30
C ARG A 15 -7.77 -1.39 -14.05
N LEU A 16 -8.46 -1.98 -13.08
CA LEU A 16 -8.65 -1.46 -11.75
C LEU A 16 -7.90 -2.32 -10.74
N PHE A 17 -7.02 -1.67 -9.97
CA PHE A 17 -6.26 -2.25 -8.87
C PHE A 17 -6.85 -1.76 -7.56
N THR A 18 -7.20 -2.71 -6.70
CA THR A 18 -7.88 -2.41 -5.43
C THR A 18 -7.16 -3.06 -4.28
N VAL A 19 -6.72 -2.24 -3.31
CA VAL A 19 -6.22 -2.73 -2.02
C VAL A 19 -7.37 -2.82 -1.04
N HIS A 20 -7.63 -4.03 -0.56
CA HIS A 20 -8.66 -4.34 0.42
C HIS A 20 -8.03 -4.40 1.82
N GLU A 21 -8.34 -3.40 2.65
CA GLU A 21 -7.72 -3.24 3.97
C GLU A 21 -7.97 -4.42 4.89
N VAL A 22 -9.23 -4.85 4.93
CA VAL A 22 -9.72 -5.80 5.94
C VAL A 22 -9.26 -7.21 5.60
N SER A 23 -9.25 -7.57 4.31
CA SER A 23 -8.78 -8.88 3.85
C SER A 23 -7.28 -8.93 3.62
N SER A 24 -6.58 -7.79 3.60
CA SER A 24 -5.16 -7.71 3.26
C SER A 24 -4.86 -8.40 1.93
N THR A 25 -5.65 -8.01 0.91
CA THR A 25 -5.50 -8.50 -0.46
C THR A 25 -5.41 -7.36 -1.45
N LEU A 26 -4.68 -7.60 -2.54
CA LEU A 26 -4.65 -6.76 -3.73
C LEU A 26 -5.36 -7.52 -4.85
N THR A 27 -6.35 -6.88 -5.47
CA THR A 27 -7.07 -7.44 -6.60
C THR A 27 -6.85 -6.63 -7.87
N ILE A 28 -6.86 -7.33 -9.00
CA ILE A 28 -6.97 -6.71 -10.34
C ILE A 28 -8.28 -7.17 -10.95
N GLN A 29 -9.03 -6.24 -11.51
CA GLN A 29 -10.20 -6.52 -12.34
C GLN A 29 -10.20 -5.62 -13.57
N LYS A 30 -10.96 -5.98 -14.60
CA LYS A 30 -11.26 -5.06 -15.69
C LYS A 30 -12.24 -3.98 -15.22
N PHE A 31 -12.27 -2.84 -15.89
CA PHE A 31 -13.42 -1.96 -15.75
C PHE A 31 -14.68 -2.65 -16.29
N PRO A 32 -15.83 -2.54 -15.59
CA PRO A 32 -17.10 -2.91 -16.17
C PRO A 32 -17.33 -2.11 -17.47
N LYS A 33 -17.91 -2.74 -18.49
CA LYS A 33 -18.34 -1.99 -19.68
C LYS A 33 -19.47 -1.04 -19.27
N LEU A 34 -19.36 0.23 -19.66
CA LEU A 34 -20.42 1.22 -19.42
C LEU A 34 -21.76 0.71 -20.01
N GLY A 35 -22.84 0.91 -19.27
CA GLY A 35 -24.18 0.46 -19.67
C GLY A 35 -24.48 -1.03 -19.43
N PHE A 36 -23.54 -1.80 -18.86
CA PHE A 36 -23.77 -3.19 -18.47
C PHE A 36 -23.73 -3.35 -16.95
N ASN A 37 -24.83 -3.86 -16.37
CA ASN A 37 -24.90 -4.31 -14.97
C ASN A 37 -24.25 -5.70 -14.80
N ALA A 38 -23.06 -5.90 -15.37
CA ALA A 38 -22.33 -7.16 -15.29
C ALA A 38 -21.14 -7.03 -14.36
N THR A 39 -20.90 -8.06 -13.55
CA THR A 39 -19.70 -8.17 -12.72
C THR A 39 -18.46 -8.21 -13.62
N ALA A 40 -17.50 -7.31 -13.36
CA ALA A 40 -16.24 -7.35 -14.08
C ALA A 40 -15.44 -8.60 -13.70
N PRO A 41 -14.80 -9.28 -14.67
CA PRO A 41 -14.00 -10.46 -14.37
C PRO A 41 -12.80 -10.09 -13.49
N LEU A 42 -12.63 -10.83 -12.40
CA LEU A 42 -11.45 -10.79 -11.55
C LEU A 42 -10.28 -11.43 -12.32
N ILE A 43 -9.16 -10.72 -12.38
CA ILE A 43 -7.92 -11.17 -13.04
C ILE A 43 -6.98 -11.80 -12.01
N ALA A 44 -6.81 -11.14 -10.86
CA ALA A 44 -5.92 -11.62 -9.81
C ALA A 44 -6.44 -11.23 -8.43
N ASN A 45 -6.16 -12.09 -7.45
CA ASN A 45 -6.37 -11.82 -6.02
C ASN A 45 -5.17 -12.40 -5.26
N VAL A 46 -4.32 -11.52 -4.74
CA VAL A 46 -3.07 -11.90 -4.07
C VAL A 46 -3.04 -11.34 -2.65
N SER A 47 -2.45 -12.11 -1.72
CA SER A 47 -2.19 -11.65 -0.36
C SER A 47 -1.09 -10.59 -0.34
N ILE A 48 -1.29 -9.52 0.43
CA ILE A 48 -0.24 -8.52 0.71
C ILE A 48 0.45 -8.77 2.06
N ILE A 49 0.07 -9.83 2.77
CA ILE A 49 0.68 -10.20 4.05
C ILE A 49 2.08 -10.79 3.79
N PRO A 50 3.14 -10.31 4.46
CA PRO A 50 4.46 -10.92 4.38
C PRO A 50 4.44 -12.40 4.80
N LYS A 51 5.15 -13.24 4.05
CA LYS A 51 5.18 -14.70 4.28
C LYS A 51 5.85 -15.09 5.59
N ASP A 52 6.71 -14.24 6.11
CA ASP A 52 7.53 -14.45 7.30
C ASP A 52 6.88 -13.95 8.60
N LEU A 53 5.70 -13.32 8.54
CA LEU A 53 4.94 -12.98 9.74
C LEU A 53 4.38 -14.26 10.37
N ARG A 54 4.98 -14.66 11.50
CA ARG A 54 4.47 -15.74 12.34
C ARG A 54 3.31 -15.23 13.20
N TRP A 55 2.25 -16.01 13.23
CA TRP A 55 1.06 -15.78 14.04
C TRP A 55 1.43 -15.75 15.53
N VAL A 56 1.31 -14.59 16.18
CA VAL A 56 1.32 -14.54 17.65
C VAL A 56 -0.10 -14.80 18.12
N ARG A 57 -0.36 -16.01 18.63
CA ARG A 57 -1.68 -16.50 19.01
C ARG A 57 -1.91 -16.27 20.51
N ASN A 58 -2.18 -15.03 20.91
CA ASN A 58 -2.65 -14.75 22.27
C ASN A 58 -4.15 -14.46 22.26
N GLY A 59 -4.95 -15.54 22.27
CA GLY A 59 -6.34 -15.58 22.74
C GLY A 59 -7.32 -14.53 22.19
N LEU A 60 -8.24 -14.99 21.32
CA LEU A 60 -9.40 -14.29 20.74
C LEU A 60 -9.09 -13.29 19.61
N GLU A 61 -9.65 -13.64 18.44
CA GLU A 61 -9.67 -12.94 17.15
C GLU A 61 -8.37 -12.84 16.33
N GLN A 62 -8.43 -13.41 15.13
CA GLN A 62 -7.38 -13.35 14.12
C GLN A 62 -7.27 -11.94 13.53
N LYS A 63 -6.57 -11.03 14.21
CA LYS A 63 -6.28 -9.70 13.66
C LYS A 63 -5.05 -9.79 12.75
N LYS A 64 -5.29 -10.04 11.46
CA LYS A 64 -4.29 -10.04 10.36
C LYS A 64 -3.67 -8.66 10.07
N ARG A 65 -3.84 -7.71 10.99
CA ARG A 65 -3.37 -6.33 10.86
C ARG A 65 -2.53 -6.05 12.11
N ASN A 66 -1.42 -5.35 11.97
CA ASN A 66 -0.75 -4.63 13.08
C ASN A 66 -1.64 -3.49 13.63
N ILE A 67 -2.95 -3.72 13.73
CA ILE A 67 -3.91 -2.78 14.32
C ILE A 67 -4.08 -3.24 15.75
N ALA A 68 -3.04 -3.03 16.53
CA ALA A 68 -3.14 -3.17 17.95
C ALA A 68 -3.74 -1.90 18.57
N SER A 69 -4.72 -2.05 19.46
CA SER A 69 -5.08 -0.99 20.40
C SER A 69 -3.97 -0.77 21.44
N ASP A 70 -3.19 -1.81 21.72
CA ASP A 70 -2.03 -1.79 22.60
C ASP A 70 -0.71 -1.71 21.81
N PRO A 71 0.05 -0.60 21.90
CA PRO A 71 1.34 -0.45 21.24
C PRO A 71 2.34 -1.58 21.49
N SER A 72 2.23 -2.31 22.61
CA SER A 72 3.12 -3.42 22.97
C SER A 72 2.96 -4.66 22.08
N SER A 73 1.82 -4.78 21.37
CA SER A 73 1.53 -5.90 20.46
C SER A 73 1.85 -5.58 18.99
N LEU A 74 2.48 -4.44 18.74
CA LEU A 74 3.00 -4.08 17.42
C LEU A 74 4.34 -4.78 17.18
N GLY A 75 4.51 -5.39 15.99
CA GLY A 75 5.78 -6.03 15.64
C GLY A 75 6.93 -5.01 15.57
N PRO A 76 8.15 -5.35 16.04
CA PRO A 76 9.27 -4.40 16.10
C PRO A 76 9.73 -3.89 14.72
N ARG A 77 9.37 -4.60 13.65
CA ARG A 77 9.67 -4.23 12.26
C ARG A 77 8.68 -3.22 11.67
N GLY A 78 7.55 -2.98 12.34
CA GLY A 78 6.45 -2.18 11.82
C GLY A 78 5.65 -2.87 10.71
N ASP A 79 4.82 -2.09 10.05
CA ASP A 79 4.04 -2.46 8.87
C ASP A 79 4.94 -2.53 7.64
N SER A 80 4.58 -3.45 6.74
CA SER A 80 5.28 -3.64 5.48
C SER A 80 4.55 -2.98 4.31
N THR A 81 5.32 -2.61 3.30
CA THR A 81 4.84 -2.25 1.96
C THR A 81 5.20 -3.40 1.01
N ALA A 82 4.19 -3.95 0.34
CA ALA A 82 4.37 -5.01 -0.65
C ALA A 82 4.54 -4.41 -2.06
N ILE A 83 5.61 -4.78 -2.75
CA ILE A 83 5.90 -4.38 -4.13
C ILE A 83 5.52 -5.55 -5.04
N PHE A 84 4.66 -5.26 -6.02
CA PHE A 84 4.24 -6.25 -7.01
C PHE A 84 4.63 -5.80 -8.42
N GLU A 85 5.02 -6.78 -9.22
CA GLU A 85 5.15 -6.65 -10.66
C GLU A 85 3.87 -7.13 -11.32
N TYR A 86 3.34 -6.30 -12.22
CA TYR A 86 2.20 -6.66 -13.05
C TYR A 86 2.70 -7.40 -14.30
N VAL A 87 2.32 -8.67 -14.42
CA VAL A 87 2.92 -9.57 -15.40
C VAL A 87 1.91 -10.04 -16.45
N ARG A 88 2.41 -10.21 -17.68
CA ARG A 88 1.70 -10.88 -18.80
C ARG A 88 0.31 -10.31 -19.11
N LYS A 89 0.19 -8.98 -19.09
CA LYS A 89 -1.02 -8.23 -19.46
C LYS A 89 -1.61 -8.73 -20.79
N GLY A 90 -2.93 -8.92 -20.81
CA GLY A 90 -3.68 -9.32 -22.01
C GLY A 90 -3.63 -10.83 -22.31
N THR A 91 -2.94 -11.63 -21.50
CA THR A 91 -2.85 -13.09 -21.69
C THR A 91 -3.68 -13.85 -20.66
N GLN A 92 -3.89 -15.15 -20.87
CA GLN A 92 -4.52 -16.03 -19.88
C GLN A 92 -3.72 -16.18 -18.57
N ARG A 93 -2.44 -15.74 -18.56
CA ARG A 93 -1.56 -15.79 -17.38
C ARG A 93 -1.30 -14.41 -16.79
N GLU A 94 -2.15 -13.44 -17.13
CA GLU A 94 -2.10 -12.10 -16.55
C GLU A 94 -2.26 -12.17 -15.02
N GLY A 95 -1.46 -11.38 -14.30
CA GLY A 95 -1.58 -11.34 -12.85
C GLY A 95 -0.51 -10.51 -12.15
N LEU A 96 -0.34 -10.77 -10.85
CA LEU A 96 0.61 -10.08 -9.98
C LEU A 96 1.66 -11.05 -9.45
N ARG A 97 2.92 -10.63 -9.52
CA ARG A 97 4.03 -11.33 -8.89
C ARG A 97 4.58 -10.47 -7.76
N LEU A 98 4.56 -10.99 -6.53
CA LEU A 98 5.21 -10.32 -5.40
C LEU A 98 6.72 -10.25 -5.67
N VAL A 99 7.26 -9.04 -5.67
CA VAL A 99 8.70 -8.77 -5.86
C VAL A 99 9.38 -8.70 -4.50
N ARG A 100 8.86 -7.86 -3.60
CA ARG A 100 9.47 -7.61 -2.29
C ARG A 100 8.46 -7.16 -1.25
N GLN A 101 8.82 -7.38 0.01
CA GLN A 101 8.16 -6.82 1.19
C GLN A 101 9.18 -5.93 1.90
N VAL A 102 8.87 -4.63 2.02
CA VAL A 102 9.74 -3.66 2.68
C VAL A 102 9.11 -3.25 3.99
N PHE A 103 9.82 -3.44 5.10
CA PHE A 103 9.35 -3.04 6.42
C PHE A 103 9.70 -1.58 6.68
N THR A 104 8.70 -0.79 7.02
CA THR A 104 8.82 0.67 7.11
C THR A 104 9.26 1.16 8.49
N GLY A 105 9.13 0.31 9.51
CA GLY A 105 9.24 0.71 10.92
C GLY A 105 8.09 1.61 11.41
N LEU A 106 7.12 1.95 10.56
CA LEU A 106 5.89 2.61 10.96
C LEU A 106 4.88 1.58 11.43
N ASN A 107 4.05 1.94 12.39
CA ASN A 107 2.95 1.10 12.83
C ASN A 107 1.62 1.72 12.46
N GLN A 108 0.70 0.89 11.97
CA GLN A 108 -0.61 1.30 11.48
C GLN A 108 -0.50 2.37 10.40
N ILE A 109 0.07 2.02 9.24
CA ILE A 109 0.09 2.92 8.09
C ILE A 109 -1.37 3.26 7.72
N ARG A 110 -1.66 4.56 7.59
CA ARG A 110 -3.00 5.09 7.24
C ARG A 110 -2.98 6.09 6.11
N GLY A 111 -1.85 6.75 5.89
CA GLY A 111 -1.64 7.60 4.73
C GLY A 111 -0.46 7.06 3.93
N MET A 112 -0.63 6.93 2.62
CA MET A 112 0.49 6.60 1.73
C MET A 112 0.26 7.14 0.32
N ILE A 113 1.15 8.01 -0.14
CA ILE A 113 1.07 8.67 -1.46
C ILE A 113 2.39 8.49 -2.22
N MET A 114 2.29 8.20 -3.52
CA MET A 114 3.45 8.32 -4.40
C MET A 114 3.63 9.79 -4.72
N MET A 115 4.84 10.32 -4.62
CA MET A 115 5.10 11.67 -5.07
C MET A 115 4.95 11.69 -6.60
N ILE A 116 4.17 12.64 -7.11
CA ILE A 116 3.91 12.82 -8.55
C ILE A 116 4.33 14.26 -8.85
N GLY A 117 5.30 14.48 -9.72
CA GLY A 117 5.76 15.84 -10.03
C GLY A 117 6.82 15.96 -11.12
N LEU A 118 6.41 16.30 -12.34
CA LEU A 118 7.22 16.87 -13.45
C LEU A 118 8.50 16.09 -13.82
N GLU A 119 8.41 15.38 -14.95
CA GLU A 119 9.36 14.45 -15.55
C GLU A 119 10.74 15.01 -15.97
N GLU A 120 11.39 15.87 -15.19
CA GLU A 120 12.81 16.19 -15.45
C GLU A 120 13.78 15.54 -14.45
N ASN A 121 13.39 15.28 -13.19
CA ASN A 121 14.34 14.81 -12.16
C ASN A 121 13.80 13.71 -11.20
N GLY A 122 12.88 12.85 -11.65
CA GLY A 122 12.57 11.61 -10.91
C GLY A 122 11.61 11.75 -9.72
N SER A 123 10.46 12.39 -9.92
CA SER A 123 9.42 12.48 -8.86
C SER A 123 8.70 11.17 -8.56
N GLU A 124 8.61 10.25 -9.51
CA GLU A 124 8.07 8.90 -9.25
C GLU A 124 8.97 8.05 -8.33
N SER A 125 10.15 8.57 -7.99
CA SER A 125 11.12 7.89 -7.14
C SER A 125 10.72 7.86 -5.67
N TYR A 126 9.76 8.68 -5.22
CA TYR A 126 9.49 8.81 -3.79
C TYR A 126 8.08 8.35 -3.38
N LEU A 127 8.01 7.64 -2.26
CA LEU A 127 6.80 7.22 -1.58
C LEU A 127 6.78 7.85 -0.19
N ILE A 128 5.70 8.55 0.16
CA ILE A 128 5.52 9.09 1.49
C ILE A 128 4.51 8.21 2.22
N ALA A 129 4.83 7.82 3.44
CA ALA A 129 3.95 7.00 4.28
C ALA A 129 3.89 7.57 5.70
N ALA A 130 2.72 7.46 6.34
CA ALA A 130 2.53 7.82 7.73
C ALA A 130 1.78 6.75 8.51
N GLY A 131 2.29 6.49 9.71
CA GLY A 131 1.65 5.69 10.72
C GLY A 131 0.83 6.54 11.67
N VAL A 132 -0.08 5.91 12.41
CA VAL A 132 -0.90 6.60 13.43
C VAL A 132 -0.72 6.05 14.83
N ALA A 133 0.05 4.98 15.00
CA ALA A 133 0.28 4.41 16.32
C ALA A 133 1.39 5.16 17.06
N GLY A 134 1.07 5.68 18.26
CA GLY A 134 2.04 6.36 19.12
C GLY A 134 2.70 7.54 18.43
N SER A 135 4.04 7.55 18.36
CA SER A 135 4.87 8.59 17.74
C SER A 135 5.34 8.24 16.31
N ALA A 136 4.60 7.38 15.60
CA ALA A 136 5.01 6.84 14.29
C ALA A 136 5.41 7.93 13.28
N GLY A 137 4.63 9.01 13.17
CA GLY A 137 4.97 10.14 12.30
C GLY A 137 4.95 9.80 10.81
N THR A 138 5.91 10.33 10.06
CA THR A 138 6.00 10.22 8.60
C THR A 138 7.39 9.81 8.16
N ILE A 139 7.45 8.97 7.13
CA ILE A 139 8.68 8.65 6.42
C ILE A 139 8.56 9.00 4.95
N VAL A 140 9.71 9.28 4.36
CA VAL A 140 9.90 9.36 2.91
C VAL A 140 10.76 8.16 2.52
N LEU A 141 10.29 7.37 1.56
CA LEU A 141 11.02 6.26 0.98
C LEU A 141 11.41 6.59 -0.46
N GLU A 142 12.65 6.33 -0.82
CA GLU A 142 13.17 6.36 -2.18
C GLU A 142 13.05 4.96 -2.80
N ARG A 143 12.58 4.89 -4.04
CA ARG A 143 12.63 3.71 -4.89
C ARG A 143 14.06 3.47 -5.32
N VAL A 144 14.55 2.28 -5.04
CA VAL A 144 15.87 1.82 -5.47
C VAL A 144 15.73 0.56 -6.31
N ASP A 145 16.81 0.12 -6.95
CA ASP A 145 16.83 -1.08 -7.80
C ASP A 145 15.75 -1.07 -8.89
N GLY A 146 15.59 0.07 -9.57
CA GLY A 146 14.56 0.23 -10.61
C GLY A 146 13.12 0.16 -10.08
N GLY A 147 12.91 0.38 -8.78
CA GLY A 147 11.60 0.29 -8.11
C GLY A 147 11.27 -1.10 -7.56
N ALA A 148 12.22 -2.04 -7.60
CA ALA A 148 12.08 -3.35 -6.97
C ALA A 148 12.27 -3.32 -5.45
N ASP A 149 12.79 -2.23 -4.89
CA ASP A 149 12.97 -2.03 -3.46
C ASP A 149 12.72 -0.57 -3.03
N LEU A 150 12.64 -0.35 -1.71
CA LEU A 150 12.45 0.96 -1.11
C LEU A 150 13.43 1.18 0.04
N LYS A 151 14.01 2.37 0.08
CA LYS A 151 14.92 2.82 1.15
C LYS A 151 14.33 4.01 1.87
N VAL A 152 14.24 3.96 3.21
CA VAL A 152 13.85 5.14 4.00
C VAL A 152 14.97 6.18 3.91
N VAL A 153 14.63 7.38 3.44
CA VAL A 153 15.58 8.50 3.27
C VAL A 153 15.31 9.68 4.20
N ALA A 154 14.10 9.78 4.75
CA ALA A 154 13.76 10.78 5.76
C ALA A 154 12.70 10.27 6.74
N ARG A 155 12.71 10.81 7.95
CA ARG A 155 11.70 10.56 8.99
C ARG A 155 11.40 11.85 9.75
N ASN A 156 10.13 12.15 9.96
CA ASN A 156 9.65 13.25 10.82
C ASN A 156 8.63 12.68 11.81
N THR A 157 8.91 12.81 13.11
CA THR A 157 8.06 12.34 14.21
C THR A 157 7.37 13.46 14.97
N GLU A 158 7.52 14.71 14.54
CA GLU A 158 7.01 15.90 15.25
C GLU A 158 5.49 15.93 15.30
N ILE A 159 4.83 15.49 14.22
CA ILE A 159 3.38 15.27 14.21
C ILE A 159 3.15 13.76 14.13
N PRO A 160 2.63 13.15 15.21
CA PRO A 160 2.59 11.69 15.36
C PRO A 160 1.58 11.01 14.44
N THR A 161 0.50 11.69 14.06
CA THR A 161 -0.65 11.11 13.34
C THR A 161 -0.93 11.87 12.05
N ARG A 162 -0.56 11.28 10.90
CA ARG A 162 -0.88 11.82 9.57
C ARG A 162 -1.53 10.74 8.72
N THR A 163 -2.63 11.06 8.04
CA THR A 163 -3.43 10.09 7.28
C THR A 163 -3.68 10.51 5.83
N ALA A 164 -3.47 11.78 5.51
CA ALA A 164 -3.63 12.33 4.19
C ALA A 164 -2.44 13.23 3.85
N PHE A 165 -2.09 13.24 2.57
CA PHE A 165 -1.03 14.06 2.01
C PHE A 165 -1.60 14.77 0.79
N LEU A 166 -1.29 16.07 0.68
CA LEU A 166 -1.62 16.87 -0.49
C LEU A 166 -0.31 17.35 -1.11
N TRP A 167 -0.19 17.22 -2.43
CA TRP A 167 0.88 17.84 -3.18
C TRP A 167 0.37 19.14 -3.77
N LEU A 168 1.06 20.25 -3.49
CA LEU A 168 0.76 21.55 -4.06
C LEU A 168 1.88 21.91 -5.03
N GLN A 169 1.52 22.25 -6.27
CA GLN A 169 2.47 22.79 -7.21
C GLN A 169 2.65 24.28 -6.91
N GLN A 170 3.86 24.69 -6.56
CA GLN A 170 4.18 26.09 -6.41
C GLN A 170 4.32 26.72 -7.79
N VAL A 171 3.32 27.51 -8.19
CA VAL A 171 3.42 28.37 -9.37
C VAL A 171 4.20 29.60 -8.93
N THR A 172 5.38 29.79 -9.52
CA THR A 172 6.17 31.00 -9.30
C THR A 172 5.77 31.99 -10.38
N TYR A 173 5.34 33.19 -9.98
CA TYR A 173 5.01 34.30 -10.88
C TYR A 173 6.20 35.24 -11.03
#